data_AF-A0A4Y9J6P5-F1
#
_entry.id   AF-A0A4Y9J6P5-F1
#
_cell.length_a   1.000
_cell.length_b   1.000
_cell.length_c   1.000
_cell.angle_alpha   90.00
_cell.angle_beta   90.00
_cell.angle_gamma   90.00
#
_symmetry.space_group_name_H-M   'P 1'
#
loop_
_entity.id
_entity.type
_entity.pdbx_description
1 polymer ?
#
loop_
_entity_poly.entity_id
_entity_poly.type
_entity_poly.pdbx_seq_one_letter_code
_entity_poly.pdbx_strand_id
1 'polypeptide(L)'
;MLDYLEKVFPHLMMYGVPAFFGYLGVKAQHVNKEQVNTIKTELSDIKSSVDDVKEVGDANNRSLADVKQTIANHNESHLVTMYGRLEEKINTALKLGYTCPKEFEFINRMYRNYKALGGNGYIDKLYSRYVELEIKEK
;
A
#
# COMPACT_ATOMS: atom_id res chain seq x y z
N MET A 1 4.89 -9.13 1.74
CA MET A 1 4.98 -9.69 0.37
C MET A 1 5.80 -8.79 -0.54
N LEU A 2 5.45 -7.51 -0.73
CA LEU A 2 6.25 -6.55 -1.53
C LEU A 2 7.67 -6.31 -0.98
N ASP A 3 7.82 -6.03 0.31
CA ASP A 3 9.16 -5.91 0.96
C ASP A 3 10.04 -7.15 0.80
N TYR A 4 9.40 -8.32 0.65
CA TYR A 4 10.10 -9.58 0.50
C TYR A 4 10.63 -9.75 -0.92
N LEU A 5 9.82 -9.36 -1.91
CA LEU A 5 10.25 -9.32 -3.32
C LEU A 5 11.36 -8.29 -3.53
N GLU A 6 11.23 -7.07 -3.02
CA GLU A 6 12.29 -6.05 -3.09
C GLU A 6 13.61 -6.50 -2.43
N LYS A 7 13.53 -7.33 -1.38
CA LYS A 7 14.72 -7.86 -0.70
C LYS A 7 15.34 -9.04 -1.43
N VAL A 8 14.54 -9.91 -2.03
CA VAL A 8 15.00 -11.15 -2.70
C VAL A 8 15.47 -10.89 -4.12
N PHE A 9 14.79 -10.02 -4.88
CA PHE A 9 15.09 -9.77 -6.31
C PHE A 9 16.54 -9.32 -6.58
N PRO A 10 17.12 -8.37 -5.82
CA PRO A 10 18.50 -7.93 -6.03
C PRO A 10 19.52 -9.05 -5.77
N HIS A 11 19.26 -9.88 -4.75
CA HIS A 11 20.11 -11.02 -4.43
C HIS A 11 20.00 -12.12 -5.49
N LEU A 12 18.78 -12.38 -5.99
CA LEU A 12 18.54 -13.35 -7.06
C LEU A 12 19.25 -12.93 -8.36
N MET A 13 19.23 -11.64 -8.69
CA MET A 13 19.96 -11.09 -9.83
C MET A 13 21.47 -11.11 -9.59
N MET A 14 21.95 -10.73 -8.40
CA MET A 14 23.37 -10.68 -8.07
C MET A 14 24.05 -12.05 -8.06
N TYR A 15 23.37 -13.11 -7.65
CA TYR A 15 23.95 -14.47 -7.61
C TYR A 15 23.50 -15.37 -8.75
N GLY A 16 22.24 -15.26 -9.17
CA GLY A 16 21.67 -16.10 -10.24
C GLY A 16 22.27 -15.77 -11.60
N VAL A 17 22.51 -14.48 -11.90
CA VAL A 17 23.09 -14.07 -13.17
C VAL A 17 24.54 -14.56 -13.30
N PRO A 18 25.48 -14.29 -12.37
CA PRO A 18 26.85 -14.79 -12.49
C PRO A 18 26.98 -16.31 -12.46
N ALA A 19 26.16 -17.02 -11.67
CA ALA A 19 26.16 -18.48 -11.64
C ALA A 19 25.74 -19.08 -13.00
N PHE A 20 24.72 -18.50 -13.62
CA PHE A 20 24.27 -18.87 -14.95
C PHE A 20 25.35 -18.62 -16.02
N PHE A 21 25.97 -17.44 -16.00
CA PHE A 21 27.07 -17.10 -16.91
C PHE A 21 28.32 -17.97 -16.70
N GLY A 22 28.65 -18.32 -15.45
CA GLY A 22 29.74 -19.23 -15.11
C GLY A 22 29.49 -20.65 -15.66
N TYR A 23 28.27 -21.15 -15.53
CA TYR A 23 27.86 -22.44 -16.11
C TYR A 23 27.96 -22.44 -17.63
N LEU A 24 27.51 -21.38 -18.30
CA LEU A 24 27.69 -21.22 -19.75
C LEU A 24 29.17 -21.16 -20.16
N GLY A 25 29.99 -20.41 -19.42
CA GLY A 25 31.43 -20.29 -19.68
C GLY A 25 32.17 -21.64 -19.57
N VAL A 26 31.84 -22.45 -18.57
CA VAL A 26 32.39 -23.80 -18.40
C VAL A 26 31.99 -24.73 -19.55
N LYS A 27 30.74 -24.65 -20.02
CA LYS A 27 30.31 -25.41 -21.20
C LYS A 27 30.98 -24.94 -22.49
N ALA A 28 31.18 -23.64 -22.68
CA ALA A 28 31.81 -23.07 -23.87
C ALA A 28 33.26 -23.52 -24.09
N GLN A 29 34.00 -23.88 -23.03
CA GLN A 29 35.39 -24.36 -23.13
C GLN A 29 35.51 -25.81 -23.66
N HIS A 30 34.42 -26.59 -23.72
CA HIS A 30 34.42 -28.01 -24.09
C HIS A 30 33.66 -28.36 -25.39
N VAL A 31 33.34 -27.39 -26.26
CA VAL A 31 32.34 -27.59 -27.35
C VAL A 31 32.78 -27.10 -28.75
N ASN A 32 32.19 -27.72 -29.78
CA ASN A 32 32.34 -27.42 -31.22
C ASN A 32 31.61 -26.11 -31.62
N LYS A 33 32.07 -25.40 -32.68
CA LYS A 33 31.47 -24.17 -33.26
C LYS A 33 29.94 -24.13 -33.32
N GLU A 34 29.28 -25.25 -33.65
CA GLU A 34 27.81 -25.29 -33.74
C GLU A 34 27.14 -25.08 -32.36
N GLN A 35 27.68 -25.74 -31.33
CA GLN A 35 27.22 -25.60 -29.94
C GLN A 35 27.57 -24.20 -29.37
N VAL A 36 28.68 -23.60 -29.80
CA VAL A 36 29.02 -22.20 -29.46
C VAL A 36 27.98 -21.23 -30.02
N ASN A 37 27.50 -21.46 -31.24
CA ASN A 37 26.44 -20.63 -31.84
C ASN A 37 25.10 -20.79 -31.09
N THR A 38 24.74 -22.01 -30.68
CA THR A 38 23.53 -22.24 -29.87
C THR A 38 23.59 -21.49 -28.54
N ILE A 39 24.71 -21.59 -27.80
CA ILE A 39 24.91 -20.86 -26.54
C ILE A 39 24.80 -19.35 -26.73
N LYS A 40 25.32 -18.81 -27.84
CA LYS A 40 25.23 -17.38 -28.15
C LYS A 40 23.78 -16.94 -28.39
N THR A 41 22.98 -17.76 -29.06
CA THR A 41 21.55 -17.49 -29.28
C THR A 41 20.79 -17.53 -27.97
N GLU A 42 20.92 -18.59 -27.18
CA GLU A 42 20.27 -18.71 -25.86
C GLU A 42 20.65 -17.54 -24.94
N LEU A 43 21.91 -17.10 -24.98
CA LEU A 43 22.36 -15.95 -24.21
C LEU A 43 21.71 -14.63 -24.67
N SER A 44 21.51 -14.47 -25.97
CA SER A 44 20.81 -13.32 -26.53
C SER A 44 19.35 -13.28 -26.08
N ASP A 45 18.68 -14.44 -26.09
CA ASP A 45 17.28 -14.57 -25.66
C ASP A 45 17.12 -14.26 -24.17
N ILE A 46 18.06 -14.73 -23.35
CA ILE A 46 18.11 -14.43 -21.91
C ILE A 46 18.35 -12.96 -21.65
N LYS A 47 19.25 -12.32 -22.40
CA LYS A 47 19.45 -10.88 -22.30
C LYS A 47 18.17 -10.12 -22.59
N SER A 48 17.46 -10.49 -23.67
CA SER A 48 16.17 -9.89 -24.01
C SER A 48 15.15 -10.04 -22.87
N SER A 49 15.05 -11.25 -22.31
CA SER A 49 14.14 -11.51 -21.18
C SER A 49 14.50 -10.70 -19.93
N VAL A 50 15.79 -10.48 -19.66
CA VAL A 50 16.25 -9.63 -18.55
C VAL A 50 15.90 -8.16 -18.79
N ASP A 51 16.05 -7.67 -20.03
CA ASP A 51 15.68 -6.31 -20.40
C ASP A 51 14.16 -6.09 -20.24
N ASP A 52 13.33 -7.06 -20.66
CA ASP A 52 11.87 -7.03 -20.46
C ASP A 52 11.49 -7.01 -18.97
N VAL A 53 12.13 -7.85 -18.14
CA VAL A 53 11.89 -7.87 -16.69
C VAL A 53 12.25 -6.54 -16.04
N LYS A 54 13.32 -5.88 -16.51
CA LYS A 54 13.72 -4.56 -16.02
C LYS A 54 12.67 -3.49 -16.38
N GLU A 55 12.18 -3.49 -17.62
CA GLU A 55 11.13 -2.58 -18.06
C GLU A 55 9.85 -2.75 -17.23
N VAL A 56 9.42 -4.00 -17.02
CA VAL A 56 8.26 -4.31 -16.17
C VAL A 56 8.49 -3.88 -14.72
N GLY A 57 9.70 -4.05 -14.19
CA GLY A 57 10.09 -3.58 -12.86
C GLY A 57 9.97 -2.06 -12.72
N ASP A 58 10.50 -1.32 -13.70
CA ASP A 58 10.42 0.15 -13.73
C ASP A 58 8.97 0.64 -13.86
N ALA A 59 8.16 -0.01 -14.70
CA ALA A 59 6.74 0.29 -14.83
C ALA A 59 5.97 0.04 -13.52
N ASN A 60 6.22 -1.09 -12.87
CA ASN A 60 5.59 -1.43 -11.58
C ASN A 60 5.96 -0.43 -10.49
N ASN A 61 7.21 0.04 -10.43
CA ASN A 61 7.64 1.05 -9.46
C ASN A 61 6.87 2.38 -9.65
N ARG A 62 6.65 2.79 -10.91
CA ARG A 62 5.84 3.99 -11.22
C ARG A 62 4.38 3.80 -10.80
N SER A 63 3.77 2.67 -11.16
CA SER A 63 2.39 2.37 -10.77
C SER A 63 2.23 2.27 -9.25
N LEU A 64 3.22 1.73 -8.53
CA LEU A 64 3.20 1.66 -7.07
C LEU A 64 3.26 3.06 -6.45
N ALA A 65 4.06 3.97 -6.99
CA ALA A 65 4.12 5.35 -6.54
C ALA A 65 2.78 6.07 -6.72
N ASP A 66 2.15 5.90 -7.88
CA ASP A 66 0.83 6.47 -8.19
C ASP A 66 -0.28 5.93 -7.26
N VAL A 67 -0.31 4.62 -7.05
CA VAL A 67 -1.25 3.98 -6.12
C VAL A 67 -1.05 4.49 -4.69
N LYS A 68 0.19 4.62 -4.23
CA LYS A 68 0.49 5.17 -2.89
C LYS A 68 -0.03 6.60 -2.74
N GLN A 69 0.18 7.44 -3.75
CA GLN A 69 -0.30 8.82 -3.72
C GLN A 69 -1.82 8.91 -3.75
N THR A 70 -2.49 8.08 -4.56
CA THR A 70 -3.95 8.02 -4.60
C THR A 70 -4.55 7.58 -3.28
N ILE A 71 -3.96 6.57 -2.61
CA ILE A 71 -4.39 6.13 -1.28
C ILE A 71 -4.22 7.25 -0.25
N ALA A 72 -3.11 7.99 -0.29
CA ALA A 72 -2.89 9.12 0.61
C ALA A 72 -3.96 10.21 0.43
N ASN A 73 -4.20 10.63 -0.82
CA ASN A 73 -5.22 11.62 -1.15
C ASN A 73 -6.63 11.16 -0.75
N HIS A 74 -6.93 9.87 -0.96
CA HIS A 74 -8.21 9.28 -0.55
C HIS A 74 -8.36 9.30 0.98
N ASN A 75 -7.34 8.88 1.73
CA ASN A 75 -7.39 8.91 3.19
C ASN A 75 -7.61 10.33 3.74
N GLU A 76 -6.94 11.34 3.16
CA GLU A 76 -7.12 12.75 3.52
C GLU A 76 -8.55 13.23 3.23
N SER A 77 -9.06 12.99 2.03
CA SER A 77 -10.43 13.37 1.65
C SER A 77 -11.50 12.69 2.52
N HIS A 78 -11.30 11.40 2.83
CA HIS A 78 -12.17 10.66 3.75
C HIS A 78 -12.11 11.23 5.17
N LEU A 79 -10.93 11.60 5.66
CA LEU A 79 -10.77 12.24 6.97
C LEU A 79 -11.55 13.56 7.06
N VAL A 80 -11.45 14.43 6.05
CA VAL A 80 -12.17 15.71 5.99
C VAL A 80 -13.69 15.49 5.96
N THR A 81 -14.16 14.51 5.18
CA THR A 81 -15.58 14.18 5.11
C THR A 81 -16.10 13.64 6.45
N MET A 82 -15.34 12.76 7.10
CA MET A 82 -15.68 12.20 8.40
C MET A 82 -15.70 13.28 9.49
N TYR A 83 -14.74 14.21 9.45
CA TYR A 83 -14.70 15.37 10.34
C TYR A 83 -16.03 16.14 10.32
N GLY A 84 -16.50 16.56 9.13
CA GLY A 84 -17.70 17.38 9.03
C GLY A 84 -18.96 16.64 9.51
N ARG A 85 -19.08 15.36 9.17
CA ARG A 85 -20.20 14.52 9.62
C ARG A 85 -20.22 14.29 11.13
N LEU A 86 -19.06 14.05 11.73
CA LEU A 86 -18.93 13.90 13.18
C LEU A 86 -19.26 15.21 13.90
N GLU A 87 -18.72 16.32 13.41
CA GLU A 87 -18.97 17.65 13.96
C GLU A 87 -20.47 17.97 13.97
N GLU A 88 -21.16 17.80 12.84
CA GLU A 88 -22.58 18.09 12.72
C GLU A 88 -23.43 17.22 13.66
N LYS A 89 -23.18 15.91 13.68
CA LYS A 89 -23.92 14.96 14.52
C LYS A 89 -23.71 15.21 16.01
N ILE A 90 -22.46 15.37 16.44
CA ILE A 90 -22.13 15.64 17.84
C ILE A 90 -22.74 16.97 18.28
N ASN A 91 -22.58 18.04 17.49
CA ASN A 91 -23.18 19.33 17.82
C ASN A 91 -24.70 19.27 17.90
N THR A 92 -25.35 18.47 17.06
CA THR A 92 -26.81 18.27 17.13
C THR A 92 -27.21 17.62 18.45
N ALA A 93 -26.54 16.55 18.87
CA ALA A 93 -26.81 15.91 20.15
C ALA A 93 -26.51 16.84 21.35
N LEU A 94 -25.40 17.58 21.30
CA LEU A 94 -25.05 18.56 22.32
C LEU A 94 -26.10 19.68 22.45
N LYS A 95 -26.66 20.16 21.33
CA LYS A 95 -27.76 21.14 21.34
C LYS A 95 -29.04 20.57 21.94
N LEU A 96 -29.34 19.29 21.70
CA LEU A 96 -30.49 18.61 22.27
C LEU A 96 -30.31 18.28 23.76
N GLY A 97 -29.06 18.17 24.23
CA GLY A 97 -28.72 17.83 25.60
C GLY A 97 -28.88 16.34 25.93
N TYR A 98 -29.15 15.48 24.94
CA TYR A 98 -29.24 14.04 25.11
C TYR A 98 -28.83 13.32 23.82
N THR A 99 -28.55 12.02 23.94
CA THR A 99 -28.40 11.12 22.80
C THR A 99 -29.23 9.84 23.01
N CYS A 100 -29.31 8.97 22.01
CA CYS A 100 -29.98 7.67 22.14
C CYS A 100 -28.99 6.52 21.90
N PRO A 101 -29.27 5.29 22.39
CA PRO A 101 -28.30 4.19 22.34
C PRO A 101 -27.75 3.91 20.92
N LYS A 102 -28.64 3.91 19.92
CA LYS A 102 -28.28 3.67 18.52
C LYS A 102 -27.40 4.78 17.93
N GLU A 103 -27.70 6.04 18.24
CA GLU A 103 -26.92 7.18 17.76
C GLU A 103 -25.54 7.20 18.43
N PHE A 104 -25.48 6.87 19.71
CA PHE A 104 -24.24 6.75 20.48
C PHE A 104 -23.30 5.69 19.91
N GLU A 105 -23.80 4.48 19.67
CA GLU A 105 -23.00 3.42 19.06
C GLU A 105 -22.47 3.82 17.68
N PHE A 106 -23.32 4.44 16.87
CA PHE A 106 -22.96 4.90 15.54
C PHE A 106 -21.87 5.98 15.56
N ILE A 107 -22.04 7.02 16.39
CA ILE A 107 -21.07 8.12 16.53
C ILE A 107 -19.75 7.61 17.12
N ASN A 108 -19.80 6.70 18.11
CA ASN A 108 -18.59 6.08 18.67
C ASN A 108 -17.81 5.30 17.60
N ARG A 109 -18.48 4.50 16.77
CA ARG A 109 -17.81 3.78 15.67
C ARG A 109 -17.23 4.75 14.64
N MET A 110 -17.97 5.80 14.27
CA MET A 110 -17.46 6.84 13.38
C MET A 110 -16.22 7.53 13.96
N TYR A 111 -16.24 7.86 15.25
CA TYR A 111 -15.10 8.49 15.93
C TYR A 111 -13.86 7.59 15.93
N ARG A 112 -14.01 6.30 16.21
CA ARG A 112 -12.89 5.34 16.14
C ARG A 112 -12.26 5.27 14.75
N ASN A 113 -13.08 5.19 13.71
CA ASN A 113 -12.61 5.18 12.32
C ASN A 113 -11.92 6.50 11.95
N TYR A 114 -12.46 7.63 12.40
CA TYR A 114 -11.86 8.95 12.22
C TYR A 114 -10.50 9.07 12.89
N LYS A 115 -10.33 8.53 14.11
CA LYS A 115 -9.03 8.50 14.80
C LYS A 115 -8.01 7.61 14.12
N ALA A 116 -8.44 6.49 13.54
CA ALA A 116 -7.55 5.62 12.77
C ALA A 116 -6.96 6.31 11.54
N LEU A 117 -7.65 7.31 10.98
CA LEU A 117 -7.18 8.15 9.87
C LEU A 117 -6.32 9.35 10.30
N GLY A 118 -5.96 9.45 11.59
CA GLY A 118 -5.11 10.52 12.16
C GLY A 118 -5.87 11.46 13.10
N GLY A 119 -7.13 11.77 12.78
CA GLY A 119 -7.98 12.64 13.59
C GLY A 119 -7.41 14.04 13.88
N ASN A 120 -8.15 14.86 14.62
CA ASN A 120 -7.68 16.15 15.13
C ASN A 120 -8.21 16.39 16.55
N GLY A 121 -7.53 17.28 17.28
CA GLY A 121 -7.85 17.57 18.67
C GLY A 121 -9.17 18.32 18.89
N TYR A 122 -9.78 18.90 17.86
CA TYR A 122 -11.06 19.58 17.98
C TYR A 122 -12.21 18.58 18.10
N ILE A 123 -12.26 17.57 17.21
CA ILE A 123 -13.26 16.50 17.31
C ILE A 123 -13.08 15.70 18.59
N ASP A 124 -11.85 15.49 19.07
CA ASP A 124 -11.60 14.83 20.36
C ASP A 124 -12.29 15.56 21.53
N LYS A 125 -12.19 16.90 21.56
CA LYS A 125 -12.84 17.73 22.59
C LYS A 125 -14.37 17.76 22.44
N LEU A 126 -14.88 17.72 21.22
CA LEU A 126 -16.33 17.62 20.97
C LEU A 126 -16.87 16.25 21.43
N TYR A 127 -16.19 15.18 21.04
CA TYR A 127 -16.57 13.82 21.38
C TYR A 127 -16.52 13.57 22.90
N SER A 128 -15.52 14.12 23.59
CA SER A 128 -15.43 14.02 25.06
C SER A 128 -16.65 14.62 25.75
N ARG A 129 -17.18 15.75 25.27
CA ARG A 129 -18.42 16.35 25.78
C ARG A 129 -19.66 15.55 25.38
N TYR A 130 -19.64 14.97 24.18
CA TYR A 130 -20.74 14.16 23.67
C TYR A 130 -20.98 12.90 24.52
N VAL A 131 -19.91 12.22 24.95
CA VAL A 131 -20.04 10.98 25.73
C VAL A 131 -20.58 11.19 27.15
N GLU A 132 -20.58 12.44 27.62
CA GLU A 132 -21.16 12.84 28.91
C GLU A 132 -22.67 13.10 28.83
N LEU A 133 -23.27 13.11 27.62
CA LEU A 133 -24.70 13.35 27.45
C LEU A 133 -25.55 12.21 28.02
N GLU A 134 -26.71 12.57 28.55
CA GLU A 134 -27.71 11.61 28.99
C GLU A 134 -28.18 10.75 27.80
N ILE A 135 -28.26 9.43 28.00
CA ILE A 135 -28.79 8.49 26.99
C ILE A 135 -30.27 8.26 27.27
N LYS A 136 -31.13 8.67 26.34
CA LYS A 136 -32.58 8.47 26.38
C LYS A 136 -33.01 7.46 25.33
N GLU A 137 -33.90 6.55 25.73
CA GLU A 137 -34.67 5.80 24.74
C GLU A 137 -35.62 6.76 24.03
N LYS A 138 -35.71 6.61 22.70
CA LYS A 138 -36.58 7.43 21.86
C LYS A 138 -38.00 6.88 21.87
#